data_AF-L7MKV1-F1
#
_entry.id   AF-L7MKV1-F1
#
_cell.length_a   1.000
_cell.length_b   1.000
_cell.length_c   1.000
_cell.angle_alpha   90.00
_cell.angle_beta   90.00
_cell.angle_gamma   90.00
#
_symmetry.space_group_name_H-M   'P 1'
#
loop_
_entity.id
_entity.type
_entity.pdbx_description
1 polymer ?
#
loop_
_entity_poly.entity_id
_entity_poly.type
_entity_poly.pdbx_seq_one_letter_code
_entity_poly.pdbx_strand_id
1 'polypeptide(L)'
;MFVTLSCVLGDVTATKPQSSSLSVDGHLVHVAYFHEENGMAVLCLPAAHATPEEVRSFLLEIVKLLKLEYRSLTQAFRTVEAHGCIDLFLLHFFREMLLEPGQECNKHRFIRSLPHVHWLHLPMEAQAHVDTVLSELESADVSEAFDRSSRCFTFLGSCAFYKGFLLGNHLPKDYLESVFLYCRHYQLLTLTKEESVGQVVVWKEIFLRDEFVTVRYFVLIVGLKHSLILSLLEVGGCASVSE
;
A
#
# COMPACT_ATOMS: atom_id res chain seq x y z
N MET A 1 16.20 27.53 21.68
CA MET A 1 16.21 26.81 20.39
C MET A 1 16.68 25.39 20.70
N PHE A 2 15.82 24.39 20.55
CA PHE A 2 16.23 22.99 20.71
C PHE A 2 16.86 22.53 19.39
N VAL A 3 18.16 22.26 19.42
CA VAL A 3 18.86 21.65 18.29
C VAL A 3 18.81 20.15 18.51
N THR A 4 18.06 19.45 17.66
CA THR A 4 18.02 17.99 17.71
C THR A 4 19.26 17.42 17.04
N LEU A 5 19.71 16.24 17.50
CA LEU A 5 20.85 15.52 16.91
C LEU A 5 20.69 15.33 15.39
N SER A 6 19.44 15.22 14.92
CA SER A 6 19.08 15.12 13.51
C SER A 6 19.43 16.36 12.67
N CYS A 7 19.35 17.56 13.25
CA CYS A 7 19.74 18.79 12.57
C CYS A 7 21.27 18.87 12.43
N VAL A 8 22.01 18.55 13.49
CA VAL A 8 23.49 18.59 13.49
C VAL A 8 24.08 17.52 12.56
N LEU A 9 23.48 16.33 12.52
CA LEU A 9 23.95 15.25 11.65
C LEU A 9 23.81 15.62 10.18
N GLY A 10 22.68 16.22 9.77
CA GLY A 10 22.47 16.64 8.38
C GLY A 10 23.55 17.60 7.86
N ASP A 11 24.00 18.51 8.71
CA ASP A 11 25.04 19.50 8.38
C ASP A 11 26.43 18.87 8.25
N VAL A 12 26.70 17.78 8.97
CA VAL A 12 28.02 17.10 8.97
C VAL A 12 28.11 15.98 7.94
N THR A 13 27.02 15.23 7.72
CA THR A 13 27.00 14.04 6.84
C THR A 13 26.44 14.32 5.45
N ALA A 14 26.12 15.58 5.13
CA ALA A 14 25.46 16.03 3.89
C ALA A 14 24.12 15.32 3.57
N THR A 15 23.63 14.48 4.48
CA THR A 15 22.44 13.63 4.33
C THR A 15 21.72 13.54 5.66
N LYS A 16 20.40 13.65 5.65
CA LYS A 16 19.59 13.52 6.88
C LYS A 16 19.69 12.09 7.42
N PRO A 17 19.76 11.89 8.75
CA PRO A 17 19.86 10.55 9.32
C PRO A 17 18.62 9.71 8.97
N GLN A 18 18.85 8.48 8.51
CA GLN A 18 17.80 7.55 8.09
C GLN A 18 17.46 6.52 9.17
N SER A 19 18.44 6.12 9.98
CA SER A 19 18.24 5.24 11.12
C SER A 19 19.27 5.50 12.22
N SER A 20 18.95 5.12 13.45
CA SER A 20 19.84 5.11 14.59
C SER A 20 19.50 3.93 15.51
N SER A 21 20.36 3.67 16.49
CA SER A 21 20.07 2.70 17.55
C SER A 21 20.37 3.35 18.90
N LEU A 22 19.50 3.12 19.87
CA LEU A 22 19.56 3.71 21.19
C LEU A 22 19.28 2.66 22.26
N SER A 23 19.82 2.84 23.46
CA SER A 23 19.57 1.96 24.60
C SER A 23 18.56 2.63 25.53
N VAL A 24 17.39 2.01 25.72
CA VAL A 24 16.37 2.44 26.71
C VAL A 24 16.30 1.37 27.78
N ASP A 25 16.55 1.73 29.04
CA ASP A 25 16.48 0.81 30.18
C ASP A 25 17.25 -0.51 29.96
N GLY A 26 18.42 -0.41 29.33
CA GLY A 26 19.27 -1.56 29.00
C GLY A 26 18.85 -2.37 27.76
N HIS A 27 17.76 -2.01 27.10
CA HIS A 27 17.27 -2.65 25.89
C HIS A 27 17.67 -1.84 24.65
N LEU A 28 18.24 -2.52 23.66
CA LEU A 28 18.56 -1.91 22.37
C LEU A 28 17.28 -1.70 21.55
N VAL A 29 17.08 -0.48 21.06
CA VAL A 29 15.95 -0.05 20.24
C VAL A 29 16.50 0.54 18.95
N HIS A 30 15.99 0.09 17.82
CA HIS A 30 16.28 0.66 16.51
C HIS A 30 15.25 1.72 16.16
N VAL A 31 15.71 2.84 15.63
CA VAL A 31 14.87 3.97 15.25
C VAL A 31 15.09 4.28 13.78
N ALA A 32 14.00 4.36 13.02
CA ALA A 32 14.02 4.86 11.65
C ALA A 32 13.40 6.25 11.57
N TYR A 33 13.89 7.07 10.64
CA TYR A 33 13.43 8.43 10.41
C TYR A 33 13.03 8.61 8.95
N PHE A 34 11.88 9.26 8.74
CA PHE A 34 11.46 9.73 7.42
C PHE A 34 11.17 11.22 7.50
N HIS A 35 11.87 12.00 6.67
CA HIS A 35 11.77 13.46 6.67
C HIS A 35 10.85 13.91 5.54
N GLU A 36 9.86 14.73 5.87
CA GLU A 36 9.01 15.46 4.94
C GLU A 36 9.24 16.98 5.12
N GLU A 37 8.79 17.81 4.18
CA GLU A 37 9.04 19.27 4.23
C GLU A 37 8.60 19.92 5.55
N ASN A 38 7.47 19.47 6.11
CA ASN A 38 6.85 20.05 7.29
C ASN A 38 6.93 19.16 8.55
N GLY A 39 7.72 18.09 8.54
CA GLY A 39 7.78 17.18 9.70
C GLY A 39 8.67 15.96 9.52
N MET A 40 8.68 15.10 10.54
CA MET A 40 9.44 13.86 10.54
C MET A 40 8.58 12.75 11.14
N ALA A 41 8.47 11.63 10.43
CA ALA A 41 7.92 10.39 10.98
C ALA A 41 9.05 9.57 11.61
N VAL A 42 8.76 8.99 12.77
CA VAL A 42 9.72 8.20 13.55
C VAL A 42 9.08 6.87 13.90
N LEU A 43 9.78 5.77 13.61
CA LEU A 43 9.38 4.44 14.05
C LEU A 43 10.47 3.85 14.93
N CYS A 44 10.09 3.39 16.11
CA CYS A 44 10.98 2.76 17.08
C CYS A 44 10.53 1.32 17.31
N LEU A 45 11.45 0.36 17.15
CA LEU A 45 11.19 -1.06 17.44
C LEU A 45 12.34 -1.66 18.26
N PRO A 46 12.08 -2.55 19.23
CA PRO A 46 13.13 -3.21 19.97
C PRO A 46 13.97 -4.10 19.04
N ALA A 47 15.28 -4.14 19.27
CA ALA A 47 16.23 -4.95 18.50
C ALA A 47 15.94 -6.47 18.59
N ALA A 48 15.16 -6.90 19.58
CA ALA A 48 14.68 -8.27 19.70
C ALA A 48 13.71 -8.67 18.56
N HIS A 49 13.03 -7.71 17.94
CA HIS A 49 11.94 -7.98 16.99
C HIS A 49 12.26 -7.60 15.54
N ALA A 50 13.18 -6.67 15.31
CA ALA A 50 13.51 -6.19 13.96
C ALA A 50 14.97 -5.76 13.83
N THR A 51 15.55 -5.85 12.64
CA THR A 51 16.85 -5.23 12.30
C THR A 51 16.67 -3.75 11.92
N PRO A 52 17.73 -2.92 11.96
CA PRO A 52 17.63 -1.52 11.53
C PRO A 52 17.06 -1.33 10.11
N GLU A 53 17.40 -2.24 9.20
CA GLU A 53 16.91 -2.23 7.81
C GLU A 53 15.43 -2.56 7.72
N GLU A 54 14.96 -3.54 8.51
CA GLU A 54 13.55 -3.90 8.62
C GLU A 54 12.75 -2.70 9.17
N VAL A 55 13.20 -2.05 10.25
CA VAL A 55 12.53 -0.86 10.80
C VAL A 55 12.43 0.26 9.76
N ARG A 56 13.51 0.49 8.99
CA ARG A 56 13.49 1.48 7.92
C ARG A 56 12.50 1.10 6.81
N SER A 57 12.46 -0.16 6.40
CA SER A 57 11.53 -0.64 5.38
C SER A 57 10.08 -0.48 5.84
N PHE A 58 9.76 -0.86 7.08
CA PHE A 58 8.41 -0.71 7.64
C PHE A 58 7.99 0.75 7.71
N LEU A 59 8.89 1.65 8.12
CA LEU A 59 8.59 3.08 8.12
C LEU A 59 8.28 3.60 6.70
N LEU A 60 9.06 3.20 5.70
CA LEU A 60 8.83 3.61 4.32
C LEU A 60 7.49 3.07 3.79
N GLU A 61 7.12 1.85 4.13
CA GLU A 61 5.82 1.26 3.76
C GLU A 61 4.65 1.98 4.45
N ILE A 62 4.75 2.24 5.75
CA ILE A 62 3.76 3.01 6.51
C ILE A 62 3.58 4.38 5.86
N VAL A 63 4.67 5.08 5.55
CA VAL A 63 4.64 6.39 4.91
C VAL A 63 4.01 6.31 3.52
N LYS A 64 4.40 5.33 2.68
CA LYS A 64 3.85 5.14 1.33
C LYS A 64 2.34 4.89 1.40
N LEU A 65 1.88 4.06 2.33
CA LEU A 65 0.46 3.78 2.54
C LEU A 65 -0.31 5.00 3.02
N LEU A 66 0.19 5.73 4.02
CA LEU A 66 -0.48 6.94 4.52
C LEU A 66 -0.56 8.02 3.43
N LYS A 67 0.48 8.17 2.61
CA LYS A 67 0.43 9.07 1.44
C LYS A 67 -0.56 8.58 0.39
N LEU A 68 -0.65 7.26 0.17
CA LEU A 68 -1.62 6.67 -0.74
C LEU A 68 -3.07 6.95 -0.33
N GLU A 69 -3.37 6.97 0.97
CA GLU A 69 -4.74 7.17 1.47
C GLU A 69 -5.11 8.61 1.79
N TYR A 70 -4.14 9.42 2.22
CA TYR A 70 -4.37 10.77 2.74
C TYR A 70 -3.56 11.83 2.02
N ARG A 71 -2.92 11.50 0.89
CA ARG A 71 -2.06 12.36 0.06
C ARG A 71 -0.72 12.76 0.70
N SER A 72 -0.70 13.17 1.96
CA SER A 72 0.52 13.49 2.69
C SER A 72 0.45 13.08 4.16
N LEU A 73 1.59 12.96 4.84
CA LEU A 73 1.61 12.66 6.27
C LEU A 73 0.94 13.79 7.06
N THR A 74 1.19 15.03 6.66
CA THR A 74 0.55 16.20 7.27
C THR A 74 -0.97 16.10 7.20
N GLN A 75 -1.55 15.68 6.07
CA GLN A 75 -3.00 15.51 5.94
C GLN A 75 -3.51 14.29 6.73
N ALA A 76 -2.78 13.17 6.72
CA ALA A 76 -3.12 11.97 7.49
C ALA A 76 -3.31 12.27 8.99
N PHE A 77 -2.42 13.07 9.57
CA PHE A 77 -2.45 13.40 11.00
C PHE A 77 -3.22 14.69 11.34
N ARG A 78 -3.71 15.45 10.35
CA ARG A 78 -4.50 16.67 10.61
C ARG A 78 -5.99 16.37 10.78
N THR A 79 -6.51 15.39 10.06
CA THR A 79 -7.94 15.09 10.04
C THR A 79 -8.30 14.15 11.18
N VAL A 80 -9.14 14.59 12.12
CA VAL A 80 -9.55 13.81 13.31
C VAL A 80 -10.23 12.50 12.91
N GLU A 81 -10.97 12.49 11.80
CA GLU A 81 -11.63 11.29 11.27
C GLU A 81 -10.62 10.20 10.85
N ALA A 82 -9.42 10.59 10.42
CA ALA A 82 -8.38 9.65 10.01
C ALA A 82 -7.68 9.00 11.21
N HIS A 83 -7.63 9.67 12.36
CA HIS A 83 -6.90 9.19 13.54
C HIS A 83 -7.35 7.80 14.00
N GLY A 84 -8.65 7.54 14.06
CA GLY A 84 -9.16 6.22 14.45
C GLY A 84 -8.72 5.11 13.50
N CYS A 85 -8.73 5.35 12.19
CA CYS A 85 -8.25 4.39 11.20
C CYS A 85 -6.74 4.16 11.30
N ILE A 86 -5.97 5.23 11.48
CA ILE A 86 -4.51 5.17 11.63
C ILE A 86 -4.13 4.45 12.94
N ASP A 87 -4.83 4.70 14.04
CA ASP A 87 -4.60 4.04 15.32
C ASP A 87 -4.90 2.54 15.22
N LEU A 88 -5.99 2.15 14.57
CA LEU A 88 -6.32 0.75 14.33
C LEU A 88 -5.27 0.06 13.45
N PHE A 89 -4.80 0.75 12.41
CA PHE A 89 -3.70 0.26 11.58
C PHE A 89 -2.43 0.05 12.40
N LEU A 90 -1.98 1.07 13.12
CA LEU A 90 -0.75 1.02 13.92
C LEU A 90 -0.86 -0.04 15.01
N LEU A 91 -2.02 -0.16 15.67
CA LEU A 91 -2.29 -1.20 16.64
C LEU A 91 -2.11 -2.59 16.01
N HIS A 92 -2.69 -2.83 14.83
CA HIS A 92 -2.54 -4.10 14.15
C HIS A 92 -1.09 -4.37 13.75
N PHE A 93 -0.41 -3.37 13.19
CA PHE A 93 1.02 -3.44 12.84
C PHE A 93 1.88 -3.81 14.06
N PHE A 94 1.74 -3.09 15.18
CA PHE A 94 2.51 -3.37 16.39
C PHE A 94 2.14 -4.71 17.00
N ARG A 95 0.87 -5.11 16.93
CA ARG A 95 0.42 -6.43 17.41
C ARG A 95 1.14 -7.55 16.67
N GLU A 96 1.17 -7.50 15.34
CA GLU A 96 1.87 -8.50 14.54
C GLU A 96 3.39 -8.49 14.76
N MET A 97 3.99 -7.31 14.98
CA MET A 97 5.43 -7.19 15.18
C MET A 97 5.89 -7.60 16.59
N LEU A 98 5.08 -7.37 17.61
CA LEU A 98 5.47 -7.54 19.02
C LEU A 98 4.97 -8.84 19.66
N LEU A 99 3.86 -9.44 19.18
CA LEU A 99 3.25 -10.60 19.85
C LEU A 99 3.87 -11.97 19.52
N GLU A 100 4.84 -12.09 18.62
CA GLU A 100 5.26 -13.41 18.11
C GLU A 100 6.73 -13.77 18.41
N PRO A 101 7.04 -14.46 19.53
CA PRO A 101 8.38 -15.03 19.81
C PRO A 101 8.50 -16.52 19.44
N GLY A 102 7.85 -17.00 18.37
CA GLY A 102 7.89 -18.42 17.93
C GLY A 102 8.80 -18.67 16.71
N GLN A 103 9.58 -19.76 16.70
CA GLN A 103 10.55 -20.12 15.62
C GLN A 103 9.94 -20.27 14.20
N GLU A 104 8.65 -20.60 14.05
CA GLU A 104 7.93 -20.64 12.76
C GLU A 104 7.76 -19.24 12.13
N CYS A 105 7.86 -18.18 12.94
CA CYS A 105 7.59 -16.79 12.56
C CYS A 105 8.65 -16.19 11.61
N ASN A 106 9.88 -16.71 11.59
CA ASN A 106 10.94 -16.16 10.73
C ASN A 106 10.61 -16.30 9.23
N LYS A 107 9.87 -17.35 8.83
CA LYS A 107 9.44 -17.53 7.44
C LYS A 107 8.38 -16.49 7.05
N HIS A 108 7.39 -16.27 7.91
CA HIS A 108 6.35 -15.27 7.68
C HIS A 108 6.90 -13.84 7.74
N ARG A 109 7.84 -13.56 8.65
CA ARG A 109 8.52 -12.25 8.75
C ARG A 109 9.37 -11.95 7.52
N PHE A 110 10.14 -12.93 7.04
CA PHE A 110 10.89 -12.80 5.79
C PHE A 110 9.96 -12.55 4.61
N ILE A 111 8.90 -13.35 4.44
CA ILE A 111 7.94 -13.17 3.35
C ILE A 111 7.23 -11.81 3.43
N ARG A 112 6.87 -11.33 4.63
CA ARG A 112 6.32 -9.98 4.82
C ARG A 112 7.32 -8.87 4.49
N SER A 113 8.60 -9.08 4.80
CA SER A 113 9.68 -8.14 4.48
C SER A 113 9.96 -8.03 2.98
N LEU A 114 9.48 -8.99 2.16
CA LEU A 114 9.61 -8.90 0.72
C LEU A 114 8.53 -7.95 0.17
N PRO A 115 8.91 -6.82 -0.44
CA PRO A 115 7.97 -5.88 -1.05
C PRO A 115 7.37 -6.41 -2.36
N HIS A 116 7.50 -7.72 -2.64
CA HIS A 116 7.25 -8.30 -3.94
C HIS A 116 5.93 -9.08 -3.95
N VAL A 117 5.16 -8.83 -5.00
CA VAL A 117 3.95 -9.59 -5.28
C VAL A 117 4.33 -11.03 -5.66
N HIS A 118 3.72 -12.01 -5.00
CA HIS A 118 3.94 -13.42 -5.34
C HIS A 118 3.18 -13.78 -6.61
N TRP A 119 3.89 -13.94 -7.73
CA TRP A 119 3.32 -14.37 -8.99
C TRP A 119 3.23 -15.90 -9.06
N LEU A 120 2.05 -16.40 -9.41
CA LEU A 120 1.84 -17.79 -9.82
C LEU A 120 2.02 -17.94 -11.33
N HIS A 121 3.05 -18.66 -11.75
CA HIS A 121 3.24 -18.98 -13.17
C HIS A 121 2.17 -19.96 -13.65
N LEU A 122 1.37 -19.53 -14.61
CA LEU A 122 0.33 -20.34 -15.25
C LEU A 122 0.82 -20.89 -16.60
N PRO A 123 0.26 -22.01 -17.09
CA PRO A 123 0.42 -22.42 -18.48
C PRO A 123 -0.05 -21.33 -19.44
N MET A 124 0.57 -21.26 -20.63
CA MET A 124 0.34 -20.20 -21.61
C MET A 124 -1.14 -19.98 -21.93
N GLU A 125 -1.92 -21.05 -22.09
CA GLU A 125 -3.36 -20.98 -22.38
C GLU A 125 -4.15 -20.33 -21.24
N ALA A 126 -3.83 -20.70 -19.99
CA ALA A 126 -4.50 -20.15 -18.81
C ALA A 126 -4.12 -18.68 -18.59
N GLN A 127 -2.85 -18.33 -18.82
CA GLN A 127 -2.39 -16.94 -18.76
C GLN A 127 -3.10 -16.08 -19.82
N ALA A 128 -3.18 -16.56 -21.07
CA ALA A 128 -3.88 -15.86 -22.14
C ALA A 128 -5.36 -15.64 -21.81
N HIS A 129 -6.01 -16.61 -21.15
CA HIS A 129 -7.38 -16.45 -20.68
C HIS A 129 -7.52 -15.37 -19.61
N VAL A 130 -6.62 -15.35 -18.61
CA VAL A 130 -6.59 -14.28 -17.59
C VAL A 130 -6.42 -12.92 -18.24
N ASP A 131 -5.44 -12.77 -19.13
CA ASP A 131 -5.16 -11.50 -19.81
C ASP A 131 -6.33 -11.05 -20.70
N THR A 132 -7.05 -12.01 -21.33
CA THR A 132 -8.27 -11.71 -22.09
C THR A 132 -9.36 -11.15 -21.18
N VAL A 133 -9.63 -11.79 -20.03
CA VAL A 133 -10.66 -11.33 -19.08
C VAL A 133 -10.32 -9.93 -18.53
N LEU A 134 -9.05 -9.66 -18.22
CA LEU A 134 -8.61 -8.33 -17.79
C LEU A 134 -8.76 -7.29 -18.91
N SER A 135 -8.46 -7.65 -20.16
CA SER A 135 -8.65 -6.78 -21.33
C SER A 135 -10.13 -6.47 -21.59
N GLU A 136 -11.00 -7.47 -21.47
CA GLU A 136 -12.45 -7.31 -21.58
C GLU A 136 -12.99 -6.38 -20.49
N LEU A 137 -12.52 -6.53 -19.24
CA LEU A 137 -12.89 -5.65 -18.14
C LEU A 137 -12.49 -4.19 -18.39
N GLU A 138 -11.26 -3.97 -18.89
CA GLU A 138 -10.72 -2.63 -19.14
C GLU A 138 -11.34 -1.94 -20.36
N SER A 139 -11.76 -2.73 -21.36
CA SER A 139 -12.41 -2.24 -22.56
C SER A 139 -13.93 -2.10 -22.43
N ALA A 140 -14.52 -2.64 -21.36
CA ALA A 140 -15.95 -2.58 -21.12
C ALA A 140 -16.44 -1.12 -21.05
N ASP A 141 -17.24 -0.72 -22.03
CA ASP A 141 -17.96 0.54 -22.04
C ASP A 141 -19.16 0.47 -21.08
N VAL A 142 -18.93 0.87 -19.83
CA VAL A 142 -20.00 0.97 -18.80
C VAL A 142 -21.00 2.11 -19.12
N SER A 143 -20.78 2.86 -20.21
CA SER A 143 -21.66 3.93 -20.68
C SER A 143 -23.06 3.48 -21.08
N GLU A 144 -23.30 2.19 -21.34
CA GLU A 144 -24.68 1.72 -21.65
C GLU A 144 -25.58 1.56 -20.42
N ALA A 145 -25.02 1.48 -19.20
CA ALA A 145 -25.80 1.33 -17.97
C ALA A 145 -26.26 2.66 -17.37
N PHE A 146 -25.63 3.78 -17.77
CA PHE A 146 -25.94 5.11 -17.28
C PHE A 146 -26.36 5.97 -18.46
N ASP A 147 -27.59 6.47 -18.43
CA ASP A 147 -28.22 7.37 -19.43
C ASP A 147 -27.54 8.78 -19.49
N ARG A 148 -26.26 8.85 -19.12
CA ARG A 148 -25.40 10.02 -19.16
C ARG A 148 -24.10 9.65 -19.86
N SER A 149 -24.02 10.16 -21.07
CA SER A 149 -22.89 10.26 -21.99
C SER A 149 -21.51 10.36 -21.31
N SER A 150 -20.56 9.61 -21.89
CA SER A 150 -19.10 9.52 -21.68
C SER A 150 -18.60 8.69 -20.49
N ARG A 151 -17.49 7.97 -20.70
CA ARG A 151 -16.79 7.18 -19.68
C ARG A 151 -16.48 8.08 -18.49
N CYS A 152 -17.13 7.86 -17.35
CA CYS A 152 -16.90 8.65 -16.14
C CYS A 152 -15.52 8.39 -15.50
N PHE A 153 -14.82 7.36 -15.97
CA PHE A 153 -13.48 6.98 -15.54
C PHE A 153 -12.73 6.26 -16.66
N THR A 154 -11.41 6.29 -16.60
CA THR A 154 -10.50 5.54 -17.48
C THR A 154 -9.79 4.46 -16.68
N PHE A 155 -9.76 3.22 -17.18
CA PHE A 155 -8.92 2.18 -16.58
C PHE A 155 -7.44 2.49 -16.84
N LEU A 156 -6.66 2.54 -15.77
CA LEU A 156 -5.19 2.58 -15.84
C LEU A 156 -4.56 1.19 -15.91
N GLY A 157 -5.35 0.17 -15.60
CA GLY A 157 -5.01 -1.23 -15.63
C GLY A 157 -5.68 -2.00 -14.51
N SER A 158 -5.57 -3.31 -14.58
CA SER A 158 -6.13 -4.24 -13.62
C SER A 158 -5.18 -5.38 -13.30
N CYS A 159 -5.40 -6.04 -12.17
CA CYS A 159 -4.69 -7.25 -11.80
C CYS A 159 -5.61 -8.23 -11.08
N ALA A 160 -5.31 -9.52 -11.22
CA ALA A 160 -6.10 -10.60 -10.63
C ALA A 160 -5.25 -11.41 -9.65
N PHE A 161 -5.83 -11.74 -8.51
CA PHE A 161 -5.26 -12.61 -7.50
C PHE A 161 -6.16 -13.81 -7.23
N TYR A 162 -5.54 -14.92 -6.85
CA TYR A 162 -6.22 -16.11 -6.34
C TYR A 162 -5.45 -16.70 -5.17
N LYS A 163 -6.12 -16.88 -4.03
CA LYS A 163 -5.51 -17.34 -2.76
C LYS A 163 -4.27 -16.54 -2.36
N GLY A 164 -4.29 -15.23 -2.61
CA GLY A 164 -3.17 -14.31 -2.34
C GLY A 164 -2.03 -14.33 -3.36
N PHE A 165 -2.09 -15.13 -4.43
CA PHE A 165 -1.11 -15.12 -5.52
C PHE A 165 -1.61 -14.31 -6.71
N LEU A 166 -0.74 -13.51 -7.31
CA LEU A 166 -1.01 -12.78 -8.55
C LEU A 166 -1.09 -13.77 -9.72
N LEU A 167 -2.14 -13.66 -10.53
CA LEU A 167 -2.37 -14.47 -11.74
C LEU A 167 -2.03 -13.69 -13.01
N GLY A 168 -2.36 -12.40 -13.05
CA GLY A 168 -2.16 -11.53 -14.21
C GLY A 168 -2.17 -10.06 -13.79
N ASN A 169 -1.46 -9.23 -14.56
CA ASN A 169 -1.26 -7.83 -14.23
C ASN A 169 -1.08 -6.98 -15.50
N HIS A 170 -1.96 -5.99 -15.66
CA HIS A 170 -1.88 -4.93 -16.67
C HIS A 170 -1.44 -3.59 -16.06
N LEU A 171 -1.19 -3.51 -14.74
CA LEU A 171 -0.71 -2.29 -14.11
C LEU A 171 0.79 -2.08 -14.32
N PRO A 172 1.26 -0.84 -14.53
CA PRO A 172 2.66 -0.48 -14.37
C PRO A 172 3.18 -0.85 -12.98
N LYS A 173 4.50 -1.13 -12.89
CA LYS A 173 5.15 -1.59 -11.66
C LYS A 173 4.83 -0.71 -10.45
N ASP A 174 4.95 0.61 -10.57
CA ASP A 174 4.76 1.54 -9.46
C ASP A 174 3.33 1.52 -8.90
N TYR A 175 2.34 1.32 -9.79
CA TYR A 175 0.93 1.21 -9.42
C TYR A 175 0.64 -0.13 -8.79
N LEU A 176 1.15 -1.22 -9.37
CA LEU A 176 1.03 -2.56 -8.79
C LEU A 176 1.58 -2.60 -7.36
N GLU A 177 2.76 -2.02 -7.10
CA GLU A 177 3.33 -1.99 -5.75
C GLU A 177 2.45 -1.22 -4.76
N SER A 178 1.92 -0.07 -5.17
CA SER A 178 1.11 0.79 -4.31
C SER A 178 -0.22 0.12 -3.96
N VAL A 179 -0.85 -0.47 -4.96
CA VAL A 179 -2.09 -1.23 -4.84
C VAL A 179 -1.89 -2.51 -4.02
N PHE A 180 -0.80 -3.23 -4.25
CA PHE A 180 -0.47 -4.42 -3.47
C PHE A 180 -0.26 -4.09 -1.99
N LEU A 181 0.43 -2.98 -1.71
CA LEU A 181 0.61 -2.47 -0.35
C LEU A 181 -0.75 -2.19 0.32
N TYR A 182 -1.69 -1.58 -0.40
CA TYR A 182 -3.06 -1.37 0.08
C TYR A 182 -3.76 -2.70 0.40
N CYS A 183 -3.75 -3.67 -0.52
CA CYS A 183 -4.38 -4.98 -0.31
C CYS A 183 -3.78 -5.74 0.88
N ARG A 184 -2.47 -5.62 1.09
CA ARG A 184 -1.77 -6.22 2.22
C ARG A 184 -2.15 -5.54 3.53
N HIS A 185 -2.23 -4.22 3.54
CA HIS A 185 -2.62 -3.44 4.71
C HIS A 185 -4.01 -3.82 5.21
N TYR A 186 -4.99 -3.88 4.30
CA TYR A 186 -6.37 -4.28 4.63
C TYR A 186 -6.56 -5.80 4.70
N GLN A 187 -5.47 -6.58 4.69
CA GLN A 187 -5.47 -8.05 4.76
C GLN A 187 -6.34 -8.75 3.70
N LEU A 188 -6.66 -8.10 2.58
CA LEU A 188 -7.53 -8.67 1.55
C LEU A 188 -6.93 -9.92 0.91
N LEU A 189 -5.59 -9.96 0.80
CA LEU A 189 -4.86 -11.11 0.28
C LEU A 189 -4.83 -12.27 1.29
N THR A 190 -4.67 -11.98 2.58
CA THR A 190 -4.73 -12.99 3.65
C THR A 190 -6.14 -13.57 3.75
N LEU A 191 -7.15 -12.69 3.74
CA LEU A 191 -8.57 -13.06 3.79
C LEU A 191 -8.93 -14.04 2.66
N THR A 192 -8.59 -13.71 1.41
CA THR A 192 -8.90 -14.57 0.24
C THR A 192 -8.07 -15.85 0.20
N LYS A 193 -6.95 -15.91 0.92
CA LYS A 193 -6.11 -17.11 1.05
C LYS A 193 -6.69 -18.09 2.06
N GLU A 194 -7.18 -17.60 3.18
CA GLU A 194 -7.63 -18.41 4.32
C GLU A 194 -9.13 -18.75 4.23
N GLU A 195 -9.94 -17.78 3.81
CA GLU A 195 -11.40 -17.86 3.83
C GLU A 195 -11.99 -17.79 2.41
N SER A 196 -13.10 -18.51 2.22
CA SER A 196 -13.92 -18.36 1.00
C SER A 196 -14.93 -17.25 1.21
N VAL A 197 -14.59 -16.04 0.77
CA VAL A 197 -15.44 -14.88 1.01
C VAL A 197 -16.66 -14.90 0.10
N GLY A 198 -17.84 -14.55 0.63
CA GLY A 198 -19.07 -14.46 -0.17
C GLY A 198 -18.94 -13.41 -1.27
N GLN A 199 -18.74 -12.15 -0.89
CA GLN A 199 -18.44 -11.04 -1.79
C GLN A 199 -17.70 -9.95 -1.01
N VAL A 200 -16.69 -9.35 -1.62
CA VAL A 200 -16.04 -8.12 -1.12
C VAL A 200 -16.10 -7.09 -2.24
N VAL A 201 -16.51 -5.87 -1.92
CA VAL A 201 -16.41 -4.74 -2.84
C VAL A 201 -15.79 -3.57 -2.08
N VAL A 202 -14.62 -3.12 -2.54
CA VAL A 202 -13.96 -1.92 -2.04
C VAL A 202 -13.96 -0.90 -3.16
N TRP A 203 -14.53 0.27 -2.88
CA TRP A 203 -14.45 1.44 -3.75
C TRP A 203 -13.84 2.59 -2.95
N LYS A 204 -12.60 2.97 -3.28
CA LYS A 204 -11.85 3.93 -2.48
C LYS A 204 -11.01 4.85 -3.36
N GLU A 205 -11.05 6.14 -3.07
CA GLU A 205 -10.13 7.12 -3.64
C GLU A 205 -8.73 6.94 -3.03
N ILE A 206 -7.71 7.00 -3.89
CA ILE A 206 -6.30 6.92 -3.51
C ILE A 206 -5.49 8.03 -4.20
N PHE A 207 -4.28 8.27 -3.72
CA PHE A 207 -3.39 9.33 -4.17
C PHE A 207 -2.06 8.73 -4.67
N LEU A 208 -1.87 8.69 -5.99
CA LEU A 208 -0.68 8.09 -6.61
C LEU A 208 0.40 9.10 -7.00
N ARG A 209 0.03 10.36 -7.26
CA ARG A 209 0.95 11.42 -7.71
C ARG A 209 0.52 12.76 -7.08
N ASP A 210 1.50 13.58 -6.71
CA ASP A 210 1.24 14.92 -6.13
C ASP A 210 1.05 16.00 -7.20
N GLU A 211 1.23 15.67 -8.48
CA GLU A 211 1.44 16.64 -9.56
C GLU A 211 0.15 17.18 -10.20
N PHE A 212 -1.00 16.49 -10.07
CA PHE A 212 -2.23 16.87 -10.77
C PHE A 212 -3.43 16.93 -9.83
N VAL A 213 -3.73 18.13 -9.31
CA VAL A 213 -4.85 18.39 -8.38
C VAL A 213 -6.23 18.05 -8.99
N THR A 214 -6.32 18.01 -10.32
CA THR A 214 -7.57 17.79 -11.06
C THR A 214 -7.90 16.33 -11.30
N VAL A 215 -6.92 15.43 -11.16
CA VAL A 215 -7.09 14.00 -11.45
C VAL A 215 -7.25 13.22 -10.15
N ARG A 216 -8.31 12.41 -10.07
CA ARG A 216 -8.62 11.56 -8.92
C ARG A 216 -8.45 10.11 -9.31
N TYR A 217 -7.78 9.35 -8.46
CA TYR A 217 -7.57 7.92 -8.68
C TYR A 217 -8.45 7.11 -7.75
N PHE A 218 -9.08 6.06 -8.28
CA PHE A 218 -9.92 5.16 -7.51
C PHE A 218 -9.43 3.74 -7.68
N VAL A 219 -9.42 3.01 -6.57
CA VAL A 219 -9.23 1.56 -6.59
C VAL A 219 -10.59 0.92 -6.41
N LEU A 220 -10.93 0.05 -7.36
CA LEU A 220 -12.06 -0.87 -7.26
C LEU A 220 -11.51 -2.28 -7.03
N ILE A 221 -11.83 -2.87 -5.89
CA ILE A 221 -11.46 -4.24 -5.54
C ILE A 221 -12.72 -5.07 -5.43
N VAL A 222 -12.81 -6.14 -6.21
CA VAL A 222 -13.91 -7.09 -6.18
C VAL A 222 -13.38 -8.45 -5.79
N GLY A 223 -13.82 -8.95 -4.64
CA GLY A 223 -13.49 -10.27 -4.13
C GLY A 223 -14.68 -11.22 -4.23
N LEU A 224 -14.43 -12.43 -4.69
CA LEU A 224 -15.42 -13.52 -4.72
C LEU A 224 -14.71 -14.85 -4.42
N LYS A 225 -15.16 -15.55 -3.39
CA LYS A 225 -14.53 -16.77 -2.85
C LYS A 225 -13.06 -16.51 -2.51
N HIS A 226 -12.15 -17.10 -3.28
CA HIS A 226 -10.70 -16.95 -3.14
C HIS A 226 -10.07 -16.05 -4.19
N SER A 227 -10.88 -15.46 -5.06
CA SER A 227 -10.44 -14.58 -6.14
C SER A 227 -10.58 -13.12 -5.72
N LEU A 228 -9.63 -12.30 -6.15
CA LEU A 228 -9.66 -10.85 -5.98
C LEU A 228 -9.26 -10.21 -7.32
N ILE A 229 -10.14 -9.39 -7.88
CA ILE A 229 -9.81 -8.56 -9.04
C ILE A 229 -9.68 -7.14 -8.55
N LEU A 230 -8.64 -6.46 -9.01
CA LEU A 230 -8.38 -5.08 -8.69
C LEU A 230 -8.24 -4.26 -9.96
N SER A 231 -8.95 -3.14 -10.02
CA SER A 231 -8.89 -2.18 -11.10
C SER A 231 -8.51 -0.81 -10.57
N LEU A 232 -7.56 -0.17 -11.24
CA LEU A 232 -7.19 1.20 -10.97
C LEU A 232 -7.85 2.12 -12.01
N LEU A 233 -8.57 3.12 -11.52
CA LEU A 233 -9.41 4.00 -12.31
C LEU A 233 -8.95 5.45 -12.15
N GLU A 234 -9.03 6.21 -13.23
CA GLU A 234 -8.75 7.65 -13.27
C GLU A 234 -10.02 8.43 -13.59
N VAL A 235 -10.33 9.45 -12.79
CA VAL A 235 -11.47 10.37 -12.97
C VAL A 235 -10.95 11.80 -13.08
N GLY A 236 -11.44 12.58 -14.04
CA GLY A 236 -11.04 13.99 -14.23
C GLY A 236 -9.81 14.21 -15.14
N GLY A 237 -9.33 13.15 -15.81
CA GLY A 237 -8.31 13.22 -16.87
C GLY A 237 -8.91 13.51 -18.26
N CYS A 238 -8.36 12.89 -19.32
CA CYS A 238 -8.85 13.05 -20.70
C CYS A 238 -10.36 12.76 -20.88
N ALA A 239 -10.98 12.03 -19.95
CA ALA A 239 -12.40 11.72 -19.94
C ALA A 239 -13.31 12.89 -19.52
N SER A 240 -12.78 13.94 -18.87
CA SER A 240 -13.57 15.12 -18.48
C SER A 240 -13.51 16.27 -19.47
N VAL A 241 -12.76 16.15 -20.57
CA VAL A 241 -12.79 17.14 -21.65
C VAL A 241 -14.03 16.87 -22.50
N SER A 242 -15.16 17.40 -22.05
CA SER A 242 -16.31 17.67 -22.90
C SER A 242 -16.30 19.17 -23.17
N GLU A 243 -15.86 19.55 -24.36
CA GLU A 243 -16.29 20.80 -25.00
C GLU A 243 -17.68 20.60 -25.62
#